data_AF-A0A7K2IXI9-F1
#
_entry.id   AF-A0A7K2IXI9-F1
#
_cell.length_a   1.000
_cell.length_b   1.000
_cell.length_c   1.000
_cell.angle_alpha   90.00
_cell.angle_beta   90.00
_cell.angle_gamma   90.00
#
_symmetry.space_group_name_H-M   'P 1'
#
loop_
_entity.id
_entity.type
_entity.pdbx_description
1 polymer ?
#
loop_
_entity_poly.entity_id
_entity_poly.type
_entity_poly.pdbx_seq_one_letter_code
_entity_poly.pdbx_strand_id
1 'polypeptide(L)'
;MPVWIGAGLLVGALLWLVTMSVTRGEWLEASGGSLWWTAVPLAVLILRGGMRWRRHHLYPPSVPVYLVWMSLACLLALYLVWSAFPEGLFSGTTPEGRAVLARPDDAHVWLVVCAVALGCLLMLAGGRRFEPRPARRFLPMVGIGAVAVVLVGVSLARFVVPWVPHRVAGDLGEPEAIPATVSGVGWEWRPPQGQEIRAVEVWDHGPLVLLSDGVTALDGASGAERWSYLRPNDPVDEVWTRDGRVHVRHLVGETEDGEDPRATDVLDPADGRVVEVRGDLVPPPREGSYGEWDLEILAEISDLPEDCTVTGVLNHGPLIVGTVGCPDEDGELFENAVRANDPFGWEGTGVDARLVAVDREEEIELWNREWSVPPGEEGPRQKTVPEPGEGHVVVLERGPEGRTLVLDAETGEDLVVLPEEHAYSADLRGVVAADANGAVIARETGELETTFHRIDPFGEVTGTAVVEGVYLHDITIGGSSIAVLEDALAFVGARDYLGESGYTLVAPFGETVGWESPTMMFSEGRAASEAIAVPGALVAVARDGGSERLEGWTP
;
A
#
# COMPACT_ATOMS: atom_id res chain seq x y z
N MET A 1 1.14 -49.07 -23.73
CA MET A 1 1.46 -47.64 -23.92
C MET A 1 1.17 -46.82 -22.66
N PRO A 2 -0.05 -46.78 -22.10
CA PRO A 2 -0.38 -45.90 -20.98
C PRO A 2 0.48 -46.14 -19.72
N VAL A 3 0.75 -47.40 -19.36
CA VAL A 3 1.62 -47.74 -18.20
C VAL A 3 3.01 -47.11 -18.29
N TRP A 4 3.60 -47.03 -19.48
CA TRP A 4 4.95 -46.51 -19.65
C TRP A 4 5.00 -44.98 -19.59
N ILE A 5 3.95 -44.33 -20.09
CA ILE A 5 3.76 -42.88 -19.94
C ILE A 5 3.52 -42.57 -18.47
N GLY A 6 2.67 -43.34 -17.78
CA GLY A 6 2.41 -43.18 -16.34
C GLY A 6 3.66 -43.35 -15.48
N ALA A 7 4.49 -44.37 -15.77
CA ALA A 7 5.80 -44.51 -15.14
C ALA A 7 6.73 -43.31 -15.45
N GLY A 8 6.66 -42.78 -16.67
CA GLY A 8 7.35 -41.55 -17.07
C GLY A 8 6.91 -40.32 -16.27
N LEU A 9 5.61 -40.13 -16.04
CA LEU A 9 5.08 -39.05 -15.21
C LEU A 9 5.58 -39.14 -13.76
N LEU A 10 5.58 -40.34 -13.17
CA LEU A 10 6.10 -40.57 -11.81
C LEU A 10 7.60 -40.24 -11.72
N VAL A 11 8.40 -40.65 -12.70
CA VAL A 11 9.83 -40.31 -12.77
C VAL A 11 10.01 -38.81 -12.98
N GLY A 12 9.23 -38.19 -13.87
CA GLY A 12 9.24 -36.75 -14.10
C GLY A 12 8.90 -35.94 -12.85
N ALA A 13 7.89 -36.38 -12.09
CA ALA A 13 7.48 -35.76 -10.83
C ALA A 13 8.61 -35.80 -9.79
N LEU A 14 9.27 -36.95 -9.62
CA LEU A 14 10.42 -37.09 -8.73
C LEU A 14 11.63 -36.26 -9.19
N LEU A 15 11.90 -36.21 -10.50
CA LEU A 15 12.99 -35.38 -11.05
C LEU A 15 12.71 -33.89 -10.85
N TRP A 16 11.48 -33.44 -11.09
CA TRP A 16 11.07 -32.06 -10.87
C TRP A 16 11.22 -31.68 -9.40
N LEU A 17 10.78 -32.55 -8.48
CA LEU A 17 10.97 -32.38 -7.05
C LEU A 17 12.44 -32.16 -6.67
N VAL A 18 13.33 -33.06 -7.12
CA VAL A 18 14.77 -32.94 -6.86
C VAL A 18 15.33 -31.66 -7.45
N THR A 19 14.88 -31.27 -8.65
CA THR A 19 15.31 -30.03 -9.29
C THR A 19 14.94 -28.83 -8.42
N MET A 20 13.68 -28.74 -7.98
CA MET A 20 13.22 -27.66 -7.09
C MET A 20 13.99 -27.62 -5.77
N SER A 21 14.19 -28.78 -5.11
CA SER A 21 14.97 -28.86 -3.87
C SER A 21 16.41 -28.37 -4.05
N VAL A 22 17.07 -28.72 -5.16
CA VAL A 22 18.46 -28.31 -5.42
C VAL A 22 18.55 -26.83 -5.78
N THR A 23 17.62 -26.31 -6.58
CA THR A 23 17.66 -24.92 -7.02
C THR A 23 17.17 -23.93 -5.96
N ARG A 24 16.35 -24.39 -5.00
CA ARG A 24 15.71 -23.50 -4.02
C ARG A 24 16.09 -23.75 -2.56
N GLY A 25 16.94 -24.72 -2.24
CA GLY A 25 17.60 -24.89 -0.92
C GLY A 25 16.67 -25.18 0.28
N GLU A 26 15.73 -24.27 0.55
CA GLU A 26 14.85 -24.15 1.72
C GLU A 26 13.41 -24.57 1.43
N TRP A 27 13.09 -24.91 0.18
CA TRP A 27 11.74 -25.29 -0.27
C TRP A 27 11.10 -26.46 0.50
N LEU A 28 11.92 -27.41 0.96
CA LEU A 28 11.45 -28.58 1.71
C LEU A 28 11.01 -28.24 3.14
N GLU A 29 11.56 -27.18 3.72
CA GLU A 29 11.28 -26.75 5.10
C GLU A 29 10.07 -25.81 5.13
N ALA A 30 10.00 -24.86 4.19
CA ALA A 30 8.88 -23.90 4.08
C ALA A 30 7.50 -24.55 3.81
N SER A 31 7.48 -25.81 3.37
CA SER A 31 6.25 -26.58 3.09
C SER A 31 5.90 -27.60 4.19
N GLY A 32 6.56 -27.49 5.35
CA GLY A 32 6.62 -28.48 6.44
C GLY A 32 5.30 -28.89 7.12
N GLY A 33 4.17 -28.24 6.80
CA GLY A 33 2.86 -28.58 7.36
C GLY A 33 1.98 -29.51 6.49
N SER A 34 2.34 -29.76 5.23
CA SER A 34 1.38 -30.31 4.25
C SER A 34 1.64 -31.78 3.87
N LEU A 35 0.55 -32.55 3.74
CA LEU A 35 0.54 -34.01 3.42
C LEU A 35 1.19 -34.37 2.07
N TRP A 36 1.60 -33.40 1.25
CA TRP A 36 2.17 -33.63 -0.08
C TRP A 36 3.44 -34.50 -0.06
N TRP A 37 4.23 -34.48 1.01
CA TRP A 37 5.45 -35.29 1.13
C TRP A 37 5.15 -36.79 0.99
N THR A 38 3.91 -37.22 1.26
CA THR A 38 3.44 -38.60 1.06
C THR A 38 3.36 -39.01 -0.42
N ALA A 39 3.31 -38.06 -1.35
CA ALA A 39 3.34 -38.33 -2.79
C ALA A 39 4.67 -38.94 -3.25
N VAL A 40 5.79 -38.60 -2.59
CA VAL A 40 7.13 -39.12 -2.89
C VAL A 40 7.26 -40.61 -2.58
N PRO A 41 7.02 -41.09 -1.34
CA PRO A 41 7.06 -42.51 -1.05
C PRO A 41 5.97 -43.26 -1.82
N LEU A 42 4.82 -42.65 -2.08
CA LEU A 42 3.77 -43.24 -2.94
C LEU A 42 4.29 -43.48 -4.36
N ALA A 43 4.90 -42.49 -5.01
CA ALA A 43 5.48 -42.62 -6.34
C ALA A 43 6.57 -43.69 -6.39
N VAL A 44 7.48 -43.71 -5.40
CA VAL A 44 8.55 -44.71 -5.29
C VAL A 44 7.96 -46.12 -5.08
N LEU A 45 6.95 -46.25 -4.22
CA LEU A 45 6.27 -47.51 -3.93
C LEU A 45 5.52 -48.03 -5.16
N ILE A 46 4.91 -47.15 -5.95
CA ILE A 46 4.24 -47.50 -7.20
C ILE A 46 5.24 -47.96 -8.26
N LEU A 47 6.34 -47.22 -8.44
CA LEU A 47 7.40 -47.59 -9.38
C LEU A 47 8.03 -48.92 -8.98
N ARG A 48 8.39 -49.11 -7.70
CA ARG A 48 9.00 -50.34 -7.19
C ARG A 48 8.02 -51.50 -7.22
N GLY A 49 6.77 -51.30 -6.80
CA GLY A 49 5.70 -52.29 -6.78
C GLY A 49 5.32 -52.74 -8.18
N GLY A 50 5.06 -51.79 -9.08
CA GLY A 50 4.78 -52.06 -10.50
C GLY A 50 5.93 -52.77 -11.21
N MET A 51 7.19 -52.39 -10.94
CA MET A 51 8.36 -53.06 -11.52
C MET A 51 8.67 -54.43 -10.90
N ARG A 52 8.51 -54.61 -9.58
CA ARG A 52 8.74 -55.90 -8.90
C ARG A 52 7.67 -56.92 -9.22
N TRP A 53 6.40 -56.49 -9.20
CA TRP A 53 5.27 -57.31 -9.65
C TRP A 53 5.53 -57.85 -11.05
N ARG A 54 6.16 -57.03 -11.90
CA ARG A 54 6.57 -57.39 -13.25
C ARG A 54 7.78 -58.32 -13.36
N ARG A 55 8.75 -58.29 -12.42
CA ARG A 55 9.95 -59.15 -12.47
C ARG A 55 9.73 -60.56 -11.91
N HIS A 56 8.85 -60.74 -10.93
CA HIS A 56 8.77 -62.01 -10.19
C HIS A 56 7.67 -62.98 -10.63
N HIS A 57 6.74 -62.59 -11.50
CA HIS A 57 5.57 -63.42 -11.79
C HIS A 57 5.50 -63.86 -13.25
N LEU A 58 6.21 -64.96 -13.56
CA LEU A 58 6.00 -65.78 -14.77
C LEU A 58 4.76 -66.69 -14.66
N TYR A 59 4.07 -66.70 -13.52
CA TYR A 59 2.77 -67.34 -13.28
C TYR A 59 1.72 -66.27 -13.00
N PRO A 60 0.47 -66.38 -13.51
CA PRO A 60 -0.52 -65.32 -13.43
C PRO A 60 -0.84 -65.02 -11.97
N PRO A 61 -0.40 -63.87 -11.44
CA PRO A 61 -0.93 -63.41 -10.16
C PRO A 61 -2.39 -63.07 -10.39
N SER A 62 -3.19 -63.13 -9.32
CA SER A 62 -4.58 -62.72 -9.39
C SER A 62 -4.64 -61.22 -9.71
N VAL A 63 -4.95 -60.91 -10.97
CA VAL A 63 -5.34 -59.57 -11.47
C VAL A 63 -6.10 -58.72 -10.42
N PRO A 64 -7.03 -59.27 -9.61
CA PRO A 64 -7.67 -58.51 -8.53
C PRO A 64 -6.71 -57.88 -7.51
N VAL A 65 -5.62 -58.51 -7.10
CA VAL A 65 -4.71 -57.94 -6.08
C VAL A 65 -4.02 -56.70 -6.60
N TYR A 66 -3.53 -56.74 -7.86
CA TYR A 66 -2.95 -55.57 -8.51
C TYR A 66 -3.96 -54.43 -8.68
N LEU A 67 -5.18 -54.76 -9.11
CA LEU A 67 -6.24 -53.77 -9.29
C LEU A 67 -6.66 -53.13 -7.96
N VAL A 68 -6.82 -53.91 -6.89
CA VAL A 68 -7.16 -53.39 -5.56
C VAL A 68 -6.06 -52.44 -5.07
N TRP A 69 -4.81 -52.86 -5.14
CA TRP A 69 -3.68 -52.05 -4.70
C TRP A 69 -3.53 -50.76 -5.52
N MET A 70 -3.61 -50.83 -6.85
CA MET A 70 -3.54 -49.64 -7.71
C MET A 70 -4.74 -48.71 -7.51
N SER A 71 -5.94 -49.24 -7.27
CA SER A 71 -7.12 -48.42 -6.96
C SER A 71 -6.94 -47.66 -5.65
N LEU A 72 -6.43 -48.31 -4.61
CA LEU A 72 -6.10 -47.63 -3.34
C LEU A 72 -5.05 -46.54 -3.54
N ALA A 73 -4.00 -46.81 -4.33
CA ALA A 73 -2.99 -45.81 -4.66
C ALA A 73 -3.57 -44.63 -5.46
N CYS A 74 -4.51 -44.87 -6.39
CA CYS A 74 -5.21 -43.80 -7.12
C CYS A 74 -6.08 -42.96 -6.19
N LEU A 75 -6.85 -43.58 -5.28
CA LEU A 75 -7.69 -42.87 -4.33
C LEU A 75 -6.85 -42.00 -3.39
N LEU A 76 -5.73 -42.53 -2.89
CA LEU A 76 -4.80 -41.76 -2.07
C LEU A 76 -4.20 -40.60 -2.87
N ALA A 77 -3.76 -40.83 -4.11
CA ALA A 77 -3.20 -39.76 -4.94
C ALA A 77 -4.24 -38.67 -5.27
N LEU A 78 -5.50 -39.04 -5.51
CA LEU A 78 -6.59 -38.07 -5.72
C LEU A 78 -6.90 -37.27 -4.45
N TYR A 79 -6.89 -37.92 -3.28
CA TYR A 79 -7.02 -37.23 -2.00
C TYR A 79 -5.88 -36.21 -1.82
N LEU A 80 -4.64 -36.57 -2.18
CA LEU A 80 -3.52 -35.65 -2.13
C LEU A 80 -3.67 -34.47 -3.10
N VAL A 81 -4.18 -34.69 -4.32
CA VAL A 81 -4.46 -33.60 -5.28
C VAL A 81 -5.45 -32.60 -4.67
N TRP A 82 -6.47 -33.10 -3.98
CA TRP A 82 -7.47 -32.26 -3.33
C TRP A 82 -6.92 -31.55 -2.10
N SER A 83 -6.18 -32.23 -1.22
CA SER A 83 -5.63 -31.64 0.01
C SER A 83 -4.46 -30.68 -0.24
N ALA A 84 -3.72 -30.89 -1.33
CA ALA A 84 -2.64 -30.00 -1.76
C ALA A 84 -3.14 -28.98 -2.81
N PHE A 85 -4.46 -28.83 -2.96
CA PHE A 85 -5.02 -27.85 -3.88
C PHE A 85 -4.64 -26.45 -3.40
N PRO A 86 -3.96 -25.65 -4.23
CA PRO A 86 -3.50 -24.33 -3.85
C PRO A 86 -4.68 -23.35 -3.96
N GLU A 87 -5.49 -23.26 -2.91
CA GLU A 87 -6.67 -22.39 -2.86
C GLU A 87 -6.34 -20.93 -3.17
N GLY A 88 -5.11 -20.49 -2.87
CA GLY A 88 -4.61 -19.16 -3.20
C GLY A 88 -4.40 -18.92 -4.69
N LEU A 89 -4.06 -19.93 -5.51
CA LEU A 89 -3.73 -19.72 -6.93
C LEU A 89 -4.95 -19.39 -7.81
N PHE A 90 -6.16 -19.55 -7.30
CA PHE A 90 -7.38 -19.37 -8.08
C PHE A 90 -8.27 -18.33 -7.40
N SER A 91 -8.49 -17.21 -8.09
CA SER A 91 -9.36 -16.11 -7.62
C SER A 91 -10.78 -16.57 -7.28
N GLY A 92 -11.27 -17.65 -7.90
CA GLY A 92 -12.58 -18.23 -7.62
C GLY A 92 -12.67 -19.02 -6.32
N THR A 93 -11.55 -19.31 -5.64
CA THR A 93 -11.52 -20.05 -4.37
C THR A 93 -11.07 -19.22 -3.19
N THR A 94 -10.46 -18.06 -3.41
CA THR A 94 -10.17 -17.08 -2.36
C THR A 94 -11.45 -16.38 -1.93
N PRO A 95 -11.77 -16.30 -0.63
CA PRO A 95 -12.83 -15.43 -0.12
C PRO A 95 -12.62 -14.01 -0.64
N GLU A 96 -13.68 -13.35 -1.08
CA GLU A 96 -13.64 -12.00 -1.66
C GLU A 96 -12.81 -11.03 -0.78
N GLY A 97 -11.85 -10.32 -1.39
CA GLY A 97 -11.10 -9.24 -0.76
C GLY A 97 -9.78 -9.61 -0.07
N ARG A 98 -9.29 -10.84 -0.17
CA ARG A 98 -7.91 -11.16 0.27
C ARG A 98 -6.98 -11.30 -0.93
N ALA A 99 -5.84 -10.61 -0.86
CA ALA A 99 -4.76 -10.75 -1.82
C ALA A 99 -4.38 -12.22 -1.97
N VAL A 100 -4.17 -12.64 -3.22
CA VAL A 100 -3.73 -13.98 -3.60
C VAL A 100 -2.30 -14.18 -3.09
N LEU A 101 -2.15 -14.59 -1.83
CA LEU A 101 -0.87 -15.02 -1.24
C LEU A 101 -0.51 -16.42 -1.73
N ALA A 102 -0.49 -16.63 -3.05
CA ALA A 102 -0.10 -17.91 -3.60
C ALA A 102 1.43 -17.99 -3.62
N ARG A 103 2.00 -18.77 -2.71
CA ARG A 103 3.43 -19.12 -2.81
C ARG A 103 3.60 -19.88 -4.12
N PRO A 104 4.51 -19.48 -5.03
CA PRO A 104 4.66 -20.14 -6.33
C PRO A 104 5.09 -21.61 -6.18
N ASP A 105 5.67 -21.92 -5.03
CA ASP A 105 6.04 -23.25 -4.58
C ASP A 105 4.84 -24.20 -4.47
N ASP A 106 3.67 -23.72 -4.06
CA ASP A 106 2.45 -24.54 -3.94
C ASP A 106 1.99 -25.04 -5.31
N ALA A 107 2.18 -24.22 -6.35
CA ALA A 107 1.89 -24.59 -7.74
C ALA A 107 2.76 -25.78 -8.19
N HIS A 108 4.04 -25.79 -7.80
CA HIS A 108 4.97 -26.87 -8.12
C HIS A 108 4.68 -28.14 -7.33
N VAL A 109 4.34 -28.02 -6.04
CA VAL A 109 3.87 -29.15 -5.22
C VAL A 109 2.64 -29.77 -5.87
N TRP A 110 1.63 -28.95 -6.21
CA TRP A 110 0.40 -29.43 -6.80
C TRP A 110 0.61 -30.08 -8.17
N LEU A 111 1.53 -29.55 -8.99
CA LEU A 111 1.95 -30.19 -10.24
C LEU A 111 2.53 -31.59 -10.01
N VAL A 112 3.42 -31.76 -9.02
CA VAL A 112 4.01 -33.06 -8.66
C VAL A 112 2.91 -34.04 -8.25
N VAL A 113 1.99 -33.62 -7.40
CA VAL A 113 0.89 -34.46 -6.92
C VAL A 113 -0.08 -34.84 -8.07
N CYS A 114 -0.41 -33.90 -8.94
CA CYS A 114 -1.18 -34.14 -10.16
C CYS A 114 -0.49 -35.14 -11.11
N ALA A 115 0.82 -34.99 -11.33
CA ALA A 115 1.60 -35.91 -12.15
C ALA A 115 1.63 -37.32 -11.53
N VAL A 116 1.72 -37.43 -10.20
CA VAL A 116 1.63 -38.71 -9.48
C VAL A 116 0.26 -39.34 -9.69
N ALA A 117 -0.84 -38.61 -9.43
CA ALA A 117 -2.21 -39.12 -9.60
C ALA A 117 -2.49 -39.57 -11.04
N LEU A 118 -2.11 -38.77 -12.03
CA LEU A 118 -2.25 -39.12 -13.44
C LEU A 118 -1.39 -40.34 -13.81
N GLY A 119 -0.18 -40.43 -13.26
CA GLY A 119 0.71 -41.59 -13.37
C GLY A 119 0.05 -42.87 -12.85
N CYS A 120 -0.55 -42.81 -11.66
CA CYS A 120 -1.30 -43.91 -11.04
C CYS A 120 -2.46 -44.37 -11.94
N LEU A 121 -3.27 -43.41 -12.41
CA LEU A 121 -4.44 -43.69 -13.26
C LEU A 121 -4.04 -44.35 -14.59
N LEU A 122 -2.99 -43.86 -15.25
CA LEU A 122 -2.49 -44.44 -16.49
C LEU A 122 -1.91 -45.84 -16.30
N MET A 123 -1.28 -46.11 -15.15
CA MET A 123 -0.82 -47.46 -14.78
C MET A 123 -1.99 -48.41 -14.50
N LEU A 124 -3.00 -47.97 -13.75
CA LEU A 124 -4.22 -48.75 -13.47
C LEU A 124 -4.97 -49.10 -14.77
N ALA A 125 -5.16 -48.12 -15.67
CA ALA A 125 -5.84 -48.30 -16.96
C ALA A 125 -5.13 -49.31 -17.87
N GLY A 126 -3.81 -49.45 -17.73
CA GLY A 126 -3.02 -50.40 -18.53
C GLY A 126 -2.99 -51.84 -18.02
N GLY A 127 -3.62 -52.14 -16.87
CA GLY A 127 -3.53 -53.44 -16.19
C GLY A 127 -4.13 -54.65 -16.90
N ARG A 128 -4.87 -54.49 -18.00
CA ARG A 128 -5.65 -55.58 -18.61
C ARG A 128 -4.87 -56.51 -19.55
N ARG A 129 -3.82 -56.06 -20.24
CA ARG A 129 -2.99 -56.90 -21.15
C ARG A 129 -1.62 -56.29 -21.36
N PHE A 130 -0.64 -56.67 -20.55
CA PHE A 130 0.70 -56.11 -20.65
C PHE A 130 1.72 -57.19 -21.04
N GLU A 131 2.03 -57.26 -22.33
CA GLU A 131 3.13 -58.10 -22.83
C GLU A 131 4.48 -57.39 -22.58
N PRO A 132 5.43 -57.99 -21.84
CA PRO A 132 6.73 -57.40 -21.63
C PRO A 132 7.53 -57.38 -22.94
N ARG A 133 7.47 -56.25 -23.65
CA ARG A 133 8.33 -55.97 -24.81
C ARG A 133 9.76 -55.60 -24.36
N PRO A 134 10.79 -55.86 -25.21
CA PRO A 134 12.20 -55.60 -24.89
C PRO A 134 12.46 -54.13 -24.53
N ALA A 135 13.46 -53.92 -23.65
CA ALA A 135 13.61 -52.66 -22.93
C ALA A 135 13.83 -51.41 -23.80
N ARG A 136 14.48 -51.60 -24.95
CA ARG A 136 14.75 -50.54 -25.91
C ARG A 136 13.48 -49.91 -26.51
N ARG A 137 12.34 -50.60 -26.50
CA ARG A 137 11.09 -50.07 -27.08
C ARG A 137 10.26 -49.21 -26.13
N PHE A 138 10.53 -49.21 -24.82
CA PHE A 138 9.71 -48.45 -23.86
C PHE A 138 10.39 -47.19 -23.32
N LEU A 139 11.73 -47.11 -23.34
CA LEU A 139 12.48 -45.92 -22.94
C LEU A 139 11.95 -44.61 -23.55
N PRO A 140 11.61 -44.51 -24.85
CA PRO A 140 11.07 -43.26 -25.39
C PRO A 140 9.72 -42.87 -24.76
N MET A 141 8.88 -43.84 -24.39
CA MET A 141 7.55 -43.57 -23.79
C MET A 141 7.65 -43.08 -22.35
N VAL A 142 8.62 -43.60 -21.59
CA VAL A 142 8.96 -43.08 -20.25
C VAL A 142 9.52 -41.66 -20.38
N GLY A 143 10.41 -41.44 -21.36
CA GLY A 143 10.96 -40.12 -21.68
C GLY A 143 9.88 -39.09 -21.99
N ILE A 144 8.86 -39.43 -22.79
CA ILE A 144 7.73 -38.53 -23.09
C ILE A 144 7.01 -38.07 -21.82
N GLY A 145 6.68 -38.99 -20.90
CA GLY A 145 6.02 -38.64 -19.64
C GLY A 145 6.88 -37.73 -18.77
N ALA A 146 8.17 -38.04 -18.64
CA ALA A 146 9.09 -37.24 -17.84
C ALA A 146 9.29 -35.83 -18.43
N VAL A 147 9.50 -35.73 -19.75
CA VAL A 147 9.65 -34.47 -20.47
C VAL A 147 8.39 -33.61 -20.35
N ALA A 148 7.19 -34.21 -20.38
CA ALA A 148 5.95 -33.47 -20.19
C ALA A 148 5.89 -32.78 -18.82
N VAL A 149 6.22 -33.48 -17.74
CA VAL A 149 6.25 -32.88 -16.39
C VAL A 149 7.27 -31.74 -16.30
N VAL A 150 8.48 -31.95 -16.84
CA VAL A 150 9.52 -30.92 -16.83
C VAL A 150 9.10 -29.70 -17.64
N LEU A 151 8.53 -29.88 -18.84
CA LEU A 151 8.07 -28.75 -19.67
C LEU A 151 6.94 -27.97 -19.01
N VAL A 152 5.97 -28.66 -18.40
CA VAL A 152 4.88 -28.00 -17.65
C VAL A 152 5.45 -27.27 -16.43
N GLY A 153 6.36 -27.90 -15.68
CA GLY A 153 7.01 -27.28 -14.52
C GLY A 153 7.79 -26.02 -14.89
N VAL A 154 8.59 -26.07 -15.95
CA VAL A 154 9.32 -24.91 -16.48
C VAL A 154 8.36 -23.83 -16.97
N SER A 155 7.27 -24.21 -17.66
CA SER A 155 6.28 -23.24 -18.15
C SER A 155 5.54 -22.56 -17.00
N LEU A 156 5.18 -23.32 -15.96
CA LEU A 156 4.55 -22.80 -14.74
C LEU A 156 5.47 -21.79 -14.05
N ALA A 157 6.74 -22.15 -13.86
CA ALA A 157 7.75 -21.28 -13.25
C ALA A 157 8.01 -19.99 -14.04
N ARG A 158 7.85 -20.02 -15.37
CA ARG A 158 8.21 -18.90 -16.24
C ARG A 158 7.04 -17.99 -16.60
N PHE A 159 5.85 -18.53 -16.78
CA PHE A 159 4.73 -17.80 -17.41
C PHE A 159 3.53 -17.64 -16.50
N VAL A 160 3.32 -18.54 -15.54
CA VAL A 160 2.16 -18.49 -14.66
C VAL A 160 2.50 -17.75 -13.37
N VAL A 161 3.78 -17.83 -12.94
CA VAL A 161 4.23 -17.16 -11.72
C VAL A 161 5.54 -16.41 -11.95
N PRO A 162 5.54 -15.32 -12.75
CA PRO A 162 6.62 -14.35 -12.61
C PRO A 162 6.61 -13.88 -11.15
N TRP A 163 7.68 -14.20 -10.42
CA TRP A 163 7.77 -13.99 -8.97
C TRP A 163 7.60 -12.52 -8.61
N VAL A 164 8.11 -11.64 -9.46
CA VAL A 164 8.02 -10.18 -9.37
C VAL A 164 7.72 -9.66 -10.78
N PRO A 165 6.46 -9.33 -11.13
CA PRO A 165 6.16 -8.53 -12.30
C PRO A 165 6.85 -7.17 -12.15
N HIS A 166 7.99 -7.03 -12.82
CA HIS A 166 8.79 -5.81 -12.82
C HIS A 166 8.87 -5.27 -14.24
N ARG A 167 8.30 -4.09 -14.43
CA ARG A 167 8.42 -3.32 -15.65
C ARG A 167 9.20 -2.06 -15.33
N VAL A 168 10.35 -1.91 -15.97
CA VAL A 168 11.19 -0.69 -15.89
C VAL A 168 10.77 0.28 -16.98
N ALA A 169 10.79 1.57 -16.69
CA ALA A 169 10.46 2.61 -17.65
C ALA A 169 11.46 2.66 -18.82
N GLY A 170 10.96 3.10 -19.98
CA GLY A 170 11.80 3.56 -21.07
C GLY A 170 12.25 5.01 -20.85
N ASP A 171 12.54 5.72 -21.94
CA ASP A 171 12.71 7.18 -21.90
C ASP A 171 11.39 7.83 -21.48
N LEU A 172 11.41 8.59 -20.38
CA LEU A 172 10.23 9.23 -19.81
C LEU A 172 9.89 10.56 -20.49
N GLY A 173 10.84 11.19 -21.20
CA GLY A 173 10.69 12.54 -21.69
C GLY A 173 10.66 13.59 -20.58
N GLU A 174 10.28 14.81 -20.94
CA GLU A 174 10.12 15.91 -19.98
C GLU A 174 8.80 15.74 -19.20
N PRO A 175 8.79 16.05 -17.89
CA PRO A 175 7.57 16.01 -17.09
C PRO A 175 6.56 17.05 -17.57
N GLU A 176 5.27 16.72 -17.47
CA GLU A 176 4.20 17.69 -17.76
C GLU A 176 4.04 18.68 -16.59
N ALA A 177 3.45 19.84 -16.85
CA ALA A 177 3.07 20.75 -15.78
C ALA A 177 1.85 20.18 -15.03
N ILE A 178 1.75 20.49 -13.73
CA ILE A 178 0.50 20.32 -12.99
C ILE A 178 -0.57 21.21 -13.68
N PRO A 179 -1.77 20.69 -13.98
CA PRO A 179 -2.79 21.47 -14.67
C PRO A 179 -3.27 22.63 -13.79
N ALA A 180 -3.35 23.83 -14.38
CA ALA A 180 -3.87 25.01 -13.69
C ALA A 180 -5.36 24.89 -13.32
N THR A 181 -6.11 24.13 -14.12
CA THR A 181 -7.52 23.79 -13.92
C THR A 181 -7.83 22.45 -14.58
N VAL A 182 -8.95 21.82 -14.22
CA VAL A 182 -9.42 20.55 -14.81
C VAL A 182 -10.89 20.66 -15.23
N SER A 183 -11.26 20.00 -16.32
CA SER A 183 -12.62 20.10 -16.89
C SER A 183 -13.35 18.76 -17.03
N GLY A 184 -12.67 17.63 -16.83
CA GLY A 184 -13.28 16.32 -16.87
C GLY A 184 -12.31 15.17 -16.62
N VAL A 185 -12.86 13.96 -16.45
CA VAL A 185 -12.06 12.72 -16.32
C VAL A 185 -11.43 12.38 -17.68
N GLY A 186 -10.11 12.50 -17.77
CA GLY A 186 -9.32 12.14 -18.96
C GLY A 186 -9.00 10.64 -19.02
N TRP A 187 -8.82 10.01 -17.86
CA TRP A 187 -8.51 8.59 -17.77
C TRP A 187 -8.98 7.95 -16.45
N GLU A 188 -9.17 6.64 -16.49
CA GLU A 188 -9.38 5.79 -15.33
C GLU A 188 -8.27 4.74 -15.25
N TRP A 189 -7.82 4.45 -14.04
CA TRP A 189 -6.90 3.35 -13.78
C TRP A 189 -7.41 2.49 -12.63
N ARG A 190 -7.26 1.16 -12.77
CA ARG A 190 -7.61 0.20 -11.73
C ARG A 190 -6.38 -0.63 -11.40
N PRO A 191 -6.08 -0.88 -10.11
CA PRO A 191 -5.01 -1.77 -9.71
C PRO A 191 -5.13 -3.13 -10.40
N PRO A 192 -4.02 -3.68 -10.91
CA PRO A 192 -4.03 -5.02 -11.46
C PRO A 192 -4.47 -6.00 -10.37
N GLN A 193 -5.24 -7.02 -10.74
CA GLN A 193 -5.68 -8.09 -9.83
C GLN A 193 -6.51 -7.63 -8.61
N GLY A 194 -7.03 -6.38 -8.62
CA GLY A 194 -7.87 -5.86 -7.55
C GLY A 194 -7.10 -5.56 -6.26
N GLN A 195 -5.82 -5.20 -6.36
CA GLN A 195 -5.02 -4.77 -5.22
C GLN A 195 -5.58 -3.50 -4.57
N GLU A 196 -5.30 -3.33 -3.28
CA GLU A 196 -5.68 -2.14 -2.51
C GLU A 196 -4.65 -1.03 -2.75
N ILE A 197 -5.15 0.18 -2.99
CA ILE A 197 -4.36 1.40 -3.06
C ILE A 197 -4.13 1.85 -1.61
N ARG A 198 -2.87 1.84 -1.19
CA ARG A 198 -2.46 2.28 0.15
C ARG A 198 -2.33 3.79 0.23
N ALA A 199 -1.71 4.37 -0.79
CA ALA A 199 -1.49 5.80 -0.92
C ALA A 199 -1.24 6.16 -2.38
N VAL A 200 -1.38 7.43 -2.72
CA VAL A 200 -0.96 7.99 -3.99
C VAL A 200 -0.02 9.15 -3.70
N GLU A 201 1.19 9.09 -4.23
CA GLU A 201 2.22 10.09 -4.02
C GLU A 201 2.43 10.91 -5.30
N VAL A 202 2.88 12.15 -5.15
CA VAL A 202 3.29 12.99 -6.28
C VAL A 202 4.65 12.50 -6.79
N TRP A 203 4.77 12.34 -8.11
CA TRP A 203 6.02 12.04 -8.79
C TRP A 203 6.18 12.93 -10.03
N ASP A 204 7.43 13.12 -10.47
CA ASP A 204 7.81 14.05 -11.54
C ASP A 204 6.99 13.90 -12.83
N HIS A 205 6.52 12.69 -13.19
CA HIS A 205 5.75 12.47 -14.42
C HIS A 205 4.29 12.04 -14.18
N GLY A 206 3.78 12.14 -12.96
CA GLY A 206 2.40 11.78 -12.64
C GLY A 206 2.26 11.18 -11.24
N PRO A 207 1.23 10.35 -10.98
CA PRO A 207 1.06 9.73 -9.67
C PRO A 207 1.92 8.47 -9.53
N LEU A 208 2.48 8.31 -8.33
CA LEU A 208 3.11 7.08 -7.86
C LEU A 208 2.12 6.37 -6.93
N VAL A 209 1.56 5.26 -7.39
CA VAL A 209 0.51 4.51 -6.69
C VAL A 209 1.16 3.44 -5.83
N LEU A 210 1.05 3.59 -4.50
CA LEU A 210 1.52 2.61 -3.54
C LEU A 210 0.42 1.57 -3.33
N LEU A 211 0.74 0.30 -3.60
CA LEU A 211 -0.20 -0.82 -3.55
C LEU A 211 0.12 -1.73 -2.37
N SER A 212 -0.84 -2.56 -1.98
CA SER A 212 -0.65 -3.61 -0.98
C SER A 212 0.41 -4.65 -1.34
N ASP A 213 0.84 -4.74 -2.60
CA ASP A 213 1.83 -5.69 -3.10
C ASP A 213 3.00 -5.04 -3.84
N GLY A 214 3.15 -3.71 -3.79
CA GLY A 214 4.24 -3.02 -4.48
C GLY A 214 3.90 -1.60 -4.88
N VAL A 215 4.40 -1.16 -6.04
CA VAL A 215 4.24 0.21 -6.50
C VAL A 215 4.05 0.27 -8.02
N THR A 216 3.26 1.23 -8.49
CA THR A 216 3.06 1.51 -9.92
C THR A 216 3.15 3.01 -10.18
N ALA A 217 4.00 3.42 -11.12
CA ALA A 217 4.03 4.79 -11.60
C ALA A 217 3.19 4.94 -12.87
N LEU A 218 2.31 5.93 -12.88
CA LEU A 218 1.45 6.24 -14.02
C LEU A 218 1.90 7.54 -14.67
N ASP A 219 1.63 7.63 -15.97
CA ASP A 219 1.65 8.87 -16.70
C ASP A 219 0.49 9.75 -16.25
N GLY A 220 0.74 10.95 -15.75
CA GLY A 220 -0.34 11.79 -15.25
C GLY A 220 -1.31 12.26 -16.34
N ALA A 221 -0.86 12.45 -17.58
CA ALA A 221 -1.72 12.90 -18.68
C ALA A 221 -2.66 11.80 -19.21
N SER A 222 -2.17 10.57 -19.32
CA SER A 222 -2.89 9.46 -19.98
C SER A 222 -3.32 8.32 -19.05
N GLY A 223 -2.84 8.29 -17.80
CA GLY A 223 -3.04 7.17 -16.87
C GLY A 223 -2.31 5.90 -17.26
N ALA A 224 -1.47 5.94 -18.29
CA ALA A 224 -0.74 4.78 -18.78
C ALA A 224 0.38 4.38 -17.81
N GLU A 225 0.48 3.09 -17.50
CA GLU A 225 1.58 2.57 -16.68
C GLU A 225 2.94 2.80 -17.35
N ARG A 226 3.79 3.57 -16.65
CA ARG A 226 5.18 3.87 -17.05
C ARG A 226 6.12 2.76 -16.58
N TRP A 227 6.06 2.43 -15.30
CA TRP A 227 6.80 1.35 -14.68
C TRP A 227 6.01 0.78 -13.50
N SER A 228 6.28 -0.46 -13.14
CA SER A 228 5.64 -1.13 -12.02
C SER A 228 6.60 -2.11 -11.38
N TYR A 229 6.56 -2.19 -10.06
CA TYR A 229 7.28 -3.18 -9.27
C TYR A 229 6.30 -3.85 -8.32
N LEU A 230 5.83 -5.03 -8.71
CA LEU A 230 4.83 -5.78 -7.97
C LEU A 230 5.44 -7.07 -7.43
N ARG A 231 5.09 -7.43 -6.20
CA ARG A 231 5.45 -8.67 -5.53
C ARG A 231 4.17 -9.40 -5.10
N PRO A 232 3.34 -9.89 -6.04
CA PRO A 232 2.05 -10.50 -5.70
C PRO A 232 2.19 -11.79 -4.87
N ASN A 233 3.37 -12.40 -4.83
CA ASN A 233 3.62 -13.65 -4.12
C ASN A 233 4.44 -13.48 -2.83
N ASP A 234 5.00 -12.30 -2.58
CA ASP A 234 5.70 -11.99 -1.33
C ASP A 234 4.82 -11.01 -0.56
N PRO A 235 4.44 -11.32 0.70
CA PRO A 235 3.68 -10.36 1.48
C PRO A 235 4.51 -9.08 1.65
N VAL A 236 4.06 -8.02 0.98
CA VAL A 236 4.58 -6.68 1.15
C VAL A 236 4.00 -6.14 2.45
N ASP A 237 4.90 -5.81 3.35
CA ASP A 237 4.57 -5.28 4.68
C ASP A 237 4.25 -3.78 4.56
N GLU A 238 5.09 -3.06 3.80
CA GLU A 238 5.05 -1.62 3.69
C GLU A 238 5.66 -1.12 2.38
N VAL A 239 5.09 -0.05 1.85
CA VAL A 239 5.62 0.70 0.70
C VAL A 239 5.59 2.17 1.07
N TRP A 240 6.72 2.87 0.87
CA TRP A 240 6.84 4.28 1.21
C TRP A 240 7.86 4.99 0.32
N THR A 241 7.85 6.31 0.35
CA THR A 241 8.87 7.18 -0.25
C THR A 241 9.76 7.79 0.84
N ARG A 242 11.08 7.81 0.63
CA ARG A 242 12.05 8.48 1.51
C ARG A 242 13.29 8.87 0.72
N ASP A 243 13.78 10.10 0.89
CA ASP A 243 14.97 10.64 0.24
C ASP A 243 14.92 10.54 -1.31
N GLY A 244 13.74 10.79 -1.89
CA GLY A 244 13.53 10.65 -3.33
C GLY A 244 13.66 9.22 -3.86
N ARG A 245 13.49 8.22 -2.99
CA ARG A 245 13.49 6.79 -3.34
C ARG A 245 12.19 6.14 -2.93
N VAL A 246 11.80 5.10 -3.67
CA VAL A 246 10.67 4.24 -3.28
C VAL A 246 11.22 3.02 -2.59
N HIS A 247 10.62 2.63 -1.47
CA HIS A 247 11.04 1.49 -0.69
C HIS A 247 9.90 0.50 -0.59
N VAL A 248 10.16 -0.76 -0.93
CA VAL A 248 9.18 -1.85 -0.87
C VAL A 248 9.70 -2.90 0.09
N ARG A 249 9.14 -2.94 1.30
CA ARG A 249 9.50 -3.92 2.33
C ARG A 249 8.63 -5.14 2.21
N HIS A 250 9.26 -6.30 2.12
CA HIS A 250 8.57 -7.57 1.96
C HIS A 250 9.23 -8.65 2.81
N LEU A 251 8.47 -9.71 3.06
CA LEU A 251 8.96 -10.90 3.76
C LEU A 251 9.85 -11.75 2.85
N VAL A 252 10.94 -12.27 3.40
CA VAL A 252 11.96 -13.11 2.71
C VAL A 252 11.95 -14.52 3.30
N GLY A 253 10.79 -15.17 3.26
CA GLY A 253 10.59 -16.48 3.87
C GLY A 253 10.37 -16.42 5.39
N GLU A 254 10.24 -17.59 5.99
CA GLU A 254 10.10 -17.79 7.45
C GLU A 254 11.38 -18.48 7.94
N THR A 255 12.03 -17.95 8.98
CA THR A 255 13.19 -18.63 9.58
C THR A 255 12.73 -19.65 10.64
N GLU A 256 13.54 -20.68 10.92
CA GLU A 256 13.25 -21.65 11.98
C GLU A 256 13.11 -21.00 13.37
N ASP A 257 13.72 -19.84 13.57
CA ASP A 257 13.70 -19.09 14.83
C ASP A 257 12.38 -18.32 15.04
N GLY A 258 11.47 -18.36 14.06
CA GLY A 258 10.20 -17.62 14.09
C GLY A 258 10.37 -16.11 13.91
N GLU A 259 11.59 -15.65 13.59
CA GLU A 259 11.81 -14.32 13.05
C GLU A 259 11.43 -14.34 11.57
N ASP A 260 10.61 -13.36 11.20
CA ASP A 260 10.19 -13.12 9.83
C ASP A 260 11.24 -12.23 9.16
N PRO A 261 12.25 -12.77 8.45
CA PRO A 261 13.26 -11.95 7.80
C PRO A 261 12.58 -11.04 6.79
N ARG A 262 12.88 -9.75 6.89
CA ARG A 262 12.38 -8.73 5.97
C ARG A 262 13.52 -8.24 5.09
N ALA A 263 13.21 -7.96 3.83
CA ALA A 263 14.07 -7.17 2.97
C ALA A 263 13.28 -5.99 2.43
N THR A 264 14.00 -4.91 2.18
CA THR A 264 13.51 -3.68 1.59
C THR A 264 14.25 -3.49 0.29
N ASP A 265 13.50 -3.55 -0.82
CA ASP A 265 14.00 -3.13 -2.11
C ASP A 265 13.91 -1.61 -2.20
N VAL A 266 15.02 -0.97 -2.53
CA VAL A 266 15.08 0.47 -2.78
C VAL A 266 15.05 0.67 -4.29
N LEU A 267 14.08 1.43 -4.78
CA LEU A 267 13.86 1.69 -6.19
C LEU A 267 14.16 3.14 -6.54
N ASP A 268 14.66 3.34 -7.76
CA ASP A 268 14.71 4.65 -8.39
C ASP A 268 13.31 5.05 -8.91
N PRO A 269 12.70 6.14 -8.43
CA PRO A 269 11.38 6.54 -8.92
C PRO A 269 11.39 6.93 -10.40
N ALA A 270 12.54 7.32 -10.95
CA ALA A 270 12.65 7.74 -12.35
C ALA A 270 12.49 6.58 -13.35
N ASP A 271 12.74 5.33 -12.96
CA ASP A 271 12.58 4.20 -13.89
C ASP A 271 12.08 2.90 -13.26
N GLY A 272 11.91 2.88 -11.94
CA GLY A 272 11.52 1.72 -11.17
C GLY A 272 12.61 0.67 -11.01
N ARG A 273 13.90 0.94 -11.33
CA ARG A 273 14.97 -0.05 -11.12
C ARG A 273 15.28 -0.19 -9.64
N VAL A 274 15.44 -1.44 -9.19
CA VAL A 274 16.00 -1.73 -7.86
C VAL A 274 17.47 -1.33 -7.85
N VAL A 275 17.80 -0.32 -7.04
CA VAL A 275 19.17 0.18 -6.88
C VAL A 275 19.90 -0.50 -5.73
N GLU A 276 19.16 -0.90 -4.69
CA GLU A 276 19.72 -1.52 -3.49
C GLU A 276 18.69 -2.45 -2.84
N VAL A 277 19.17 -3.48 -2.13
CA VAL A 277 18.34 -4.33 -1.27
C VAL A 277 18.96 -4.33 0.12
N ARG A 278 18.19 -3.94 1.14
CA ARG A 278 18.63 -3.87 2.54
C ARG A 278 17.76 -4.73 3.44
N GLY A 279 18.35 -5.34 4.47
CA GLY A 279 17.60 -6.13 5.46
C GLY A 279 17.30 -5.38 6.76
N ASP A 280 18.01 -4.28 7.00
CA ASP A 280 18.02 -3.51 8.25
C ASP A 280 17.20 -2.22 8.17
N LEU A 281 16.64 -1.89 7.01
CA LEU A 281 15.76 -0.72 6.86
C LEU A 281 14.46 -0.92 7.63
N VAL A 282 14.23 -0.02 8.57
CA VAL A 282 12.95 0.14 9.27
C VAL A 282 12.10 1.11 8.46
N PRO A 283 10.87 0.74 8.08
CA PRO A 283 9.98 1.65 7.36
C PRO A 283 9.71 2.89 8.21
N PRO A 284 9.56 4.08 7.59
CA PRO A 284 9.01 5.22 8.25
C PRO A 284 7.56 4.87 8.54
N PRO A 285 7.07 5.23 9.70
CA PRO A 285 6.15 4.32 10.27
C PRO A 285 4.80 5.03 10.30
N ARG A 286 3.71 4.26 10.20
CA ARG A 286 2.48 4.76 9.55
C ARG A 286 1.95 6.04 10.18
N GLU A 287 1.53 6.98 9.35
CA GLU A 287 0.82 8.19 9.76
C GLU A 287 -0.25 7.84 10.81
N GLY A 288 -0.16 8.47 11.99
CA GLY A 288 -1.03 8.23 13.14
C GLY A 288 -0.58 7.15 14.14
N SER A 289 0.37 6.27 13.79
CA SER A 289 0.97 5.29 14.72
C SER A 289 2.11 5.87 15.56
N TYR A 290 2.55 7.10 15.24
CA TYR A 290 3.77 7.75 15.75
C TYR A 290 3.62 8.52 17.05
N GLY A 291 2.39 8.70 17.52
CA GLY A 291 2.13 9.50 18.71
C GLY A 291 3.11 9.16 19.81
N GLU A 292 3.11 7.94 20.33
CA GLU A 292 3.84 7.66 21.58
C GLU A 292 5.38 7.79 21.47
N TRP A 293 6.01 7.33 20.38
CA TRP A 293 7.48 7.35 20.29
C TRP A 293 8.04 8.71 19.90
N ASP A 294 7.40 9.45 18.98
CA ASP A 294 7.86 10.79 18.65
C ASP A 294 7.64 11.77 19.81
N LEU A 295 6.59 11.56 20.62
CA LEU A 295 6.38 12.30 21.87
C LEU A 295 7.53 12.05 22.86
N GLU A 296 8.00 10.80 22.99
CA GLU A 296 9.14 10.45 23.88
C GLU A 296 10.45 11.09 23.40
N ILE A 297 10.78 10.96 22.11
CA ILE A 297 11.98 11.57 21.52
C ILE A 297 11.96 13.08 21.69
N LEU A 298 10.85 13.72 21.38
CA LEU A 298 10.74 15.16 21.47
C LEU A 298 10.84 15.62 22.93
N ALA A 299 10.25 14.88 23.87
CA ALA A 299 10.38 15.18 25.30
C ALA A 299 11.81 15.02 25.81
N GLU A 300 12.53 13.98 25.37
CA GLU A 300 13.93 13.72 25.74
C GLU A 300 14.86 14.78 25.16
N ILE A 301 14.78 15.07 23.85
CA ILE A 301 15.65 16.04 23.19
C ILE A 301 15.41 17.46 23.72
N SER A 302 14.16 17.81 24.00
CA SER A 302 13.80 19.18 24.43
C SER A 302 13.89 19.42 25.94
N ASP A 303 14.47 18.47 26.70
CA ASP A 303 14.68 18.49 28.16
C ASP A 303 13.43 18.98 28.93
N LEU A 304 12.28 18.38 28.63
CA LEU A 304 10.99 18.85 29.17
C LEU A 304 10.87 18.63 30.68
N PRO A 305 10.34 19.62 31.44
CA PRO A 305 9.92 19.42 32.82
C PRO A 305 8.90 18.28 32.96
N GLU A 306 8.89 17.60 34.11
CA GLU A 306 8.03 16.42 34.37
C GLU A 306 6.52 16.72 34.31
N ASP A 307 6.13 17.98 34.47
CA ASP A 307 4.76 18.48 34.42
C ASP A 307 4.32 18.99 33.04
N CYS A 308 5.25 19.08 32.09
CA CYS A 308 4.94 19.44 30.71
C CYS A 308 4.59 18.21 29.87
N THR A 309 3.59 18.35 29.01
CA THR A 309 3.13 17.29 28.12
C THR A 309 3.21 17.74 26.67
N VAL A 310 3.72 16.87 25.80
CA VAL A 310 3.60 17.03 24.35
C VAL A 310 2.22 16.54 23.91
N THR A 311 1.44 17.36 23.20
CA THR A 311 0.03 17.07 22.83
C THR A 311 -0.21 16.90 21.33
N GLY A 312 0.70 17.39 20.50
CA GLY A 312 0.64 17.27 19.04
C GLY A 312 2.04 17.11 18.49
N VAL A 313 2.19 16.28 17.46
CA VAL A 313 3.44 16.05 16.76
C VAL A 313 3.19 15.97 15.25
N LEU A 314 4.02 16.67 14.49
CA LEU A 314 4.16 16.57 13.05
C LEU A 314 5.55 16.01 12.72
N ASN A 315 5.60 15.11 11.74
CA ASN A 315 6.83 14.42 11.34
C ASN A 315 7.14 14.75 9.89
N HIS A 316 8.31 15.35 9.66
CA HIS A 316 8.83 15.74 8.36
C HIS A 316 10.18 15.03 8.12
N GLY A 317 10.22 13.71 8.30
CA GLY A 317 11.42 12.89 8.09
C GLY A 317 12.35 12.88 9.30
N PRO A 318 13.57 13.46 9.23
CA PRO A 318 14.42 13.63 10.41
C PRO A 318 13.90 14.72 11.36
N LEU A 319 13.10 15.65 10.84
CA LEU A 319 12.54 16.77 11.58
C LEU A 319 11.22 16.38 12.26
N ILE A 320 11.11 16.66 13.55
CA ILE A 320 9.87 16.47 14.32
C ILE A 320 9.48 17.83 14.92
N VAL A 321 8.23 18.24 14.75
CA VAL A 321 7.70 19.47 15.35
C VAL A 321 6.56 19.13 16.30
N GLY A 322 6.69 19.51 17.57
CA GLY A 322 5.73 19.18 18.62
C GLY A 322 5.19 20.40 19.35
N THR A 323 3.94 20.30 19.80
CA THR A 323 3.32 21.27 20.69
C THR A 323 3.35 20.75 22.10
N VAL A 324 3.90 21.55 23.00
CA VAL A 324 4.06 21.25 24.43
C VAL A 324 3.17 22.20 25.21
N GLY A 325 2.48 21.69 26.22
CA GLY A 325 1.79 22.49 27.22
C GLY A 325 2.31 22.19 28.62
N CYS A 326 2.64 23.25 29.36
CA CYS A 326 3.04 23.22 30.75
C CYS A 326 1.97 23.95 31.58
N PRO A 327 1.07 23.23 32.28
CA PRO A 327 -0.01 23.86 33.05
C PRO A 327 0.56 24.63 34.26
N ASP A 328 -0.02 25.79 34.58
CA ASP A 328 0.41 26.59 35.74
C ASP A 328 0.22 25.81 37.06
N GLU A 329 1.28 25.67 37.87
CA GLU A 329 1.25 24.96 39.17
C GLU A 329 0.20 25.53 40.14
N ASP A 330 -0.10 26.82 40.03
CA ASP A 330 -1.07 27.53 40.88
C ASP A 330 -2.54 27.32 40.42
N GLY A 331 -2.77 26.64 39.30
CA GLY A 331 -4.10 26.40 38.74
C GLY A 331 -4.94 25.41 39.54
N GLU A 332 -6.24 25.70 39.74
CA GLU A 332 -7.16 24.84 40.52
C GLU A 332 -7.26 23.39 39.97
N LEU A 333 -6.93 23.19 38.69
CA LEU A 333 -7.03 21.91 37.98
C LEU A 333 -5.68 21.35 37.52
N PHE A 334 -4.54 21.90 37.98
CA PHE A 334 -3.19 21.46 37.61
C PHE A 334 -3.02 19.92 37.72
N GLU A 335 -3.37 19.33 38.87
CA GLU A 335 -3.25 17.87 39.07
C GLU A 335 -4.10 17.05 38.08
N ASN A 336 -5.23 17.60 37.59
CA ASN A 336 -6.09 16.90 36.64
C ASN A 336 -5.52 16.99 35.22
N ALA A 337 -4.96 18.15 34.84
CA ALA A 337 -4.29 18.37 33.57
C ALA A 337 -3.11 17.39 33.40
N VAL A 338 -2.21 17.35 34.40
CA VAL A 338 -1.06 16.44 34.42
C VAL A 338 -1.50 14.97 34.41
N ARG A 339 -2.49 14.59 35.22
CA ARG A 339 -2.97 13.20 35.30
C ARG A 339 -3.65 12.74 34.00
N ALA A 340 -4.30 13.65 33.28
CA ALA A 340 -4.98 13.34 32.03
C ALA A 340 -4.04 13.32 30.81
N ASN A 341 -2.80 13.81 30.97
CA ASN A 341 -1.88 14.06 29.86
C ASN A 341 -2.50 14.95 28.77
N ASP A 342 -3.29 15.94 29.22
CA ASP A 342 -3.97 16.91 28.36
C ASP A 342 -3.95 18.29 29.04
N PRO A 343 -2.85 19.05 28.88
CA PRO A 343 -2.70 20.36 29.49
C PRO A 343 -3.75 21.38 29.00
N PHE A 344 -4.33 21.18 27.82
CA PHE A 344 -5.26 22.14 27.19
C PHE A 344 -6.74 21.78 27.36
N GLY A 345 -7.07 20.62 27.93
CA GLY A 345 -8.44 20.11 28.04
C GLY A 345 -9.30 20.68 29.16
N TRP A 346 -8.77 21.58 30.01
CA TRP A 346 -9.42 21.99 31.26
C TRP A 346 -9.67 23.50 31.35
N GLU A 347 -10.96 23.88 31.35
CA GLU A 347 -11.41 25.25 31.59
C GLU A 347 -10.93 25.74 32.98
N GLY A 348 -10.07 26.76 33.02
CA GLY A 348 -9.61 27.38 34.27
C GLY A 348 -8.12 27.22 34.60
N THR A 349 -7.35 26.49 33.78
CA THR A 349 -5.89 26.37 33.94
C THR A 349 -5.21 27.29 32.92
N GLY A 350 -4.28 28.13 33.37
CA GLY A 350 -3.36 28.81 32.46
C GLY A 350 -2.29 27.81 32.02
N VAL A 351 -1.84 27.90 30.78
CA VAL A 351 -0.87 26.95 30.23
C VAL A 351 0.21 27.73 29.50
N ASP A 352 1.47 27.54 29.88
CA ASP A 352 2.58 27.96 29.06
C ASP A 352 2.74 26.96 27.91
N ALA A 353 2.43 27.40 26.70
CA ALA A 353 2.53 26.61 25.49
C ALA A 353 3.86 26.87 24.79
N ARG A 354 4.41 25.80 24.22
CA ARG A 354 5.64 25.85 23.42
C ARG A 354 5.47 25.05 22.15
N LEU A 355 5.86 25.62 21.01
CA LEU A 355 6.05 24.90 19.76
C LEU A 355 7.55 24.66 19.61
N VAL A 356 7.98 23.42 19.47
CA VAL A 356 9.40 23.06 19.39
C VAL A 356 9.64 22.16 18.18
N ALA A 357 10.75 22.38 17.50
CA ALA A 357 11.24 21.51 16.45
C ALA A 357 12.59 20.90 16.84
N VAL A 358 12.72 19.60 16.59
CA VAL A 358 13.93 18.82 16.88
C VAL A 358 14.37 18.06 15.63
N ASP A 359 15.68 17.93 15.47
CA ASP A 359 16.28 16.98 14.53
C ASP A 359 16.55 15.67 15.28
N ARG A 360 15.86 14.60 14.86
CA ARG A 360 15.98 13.28 15.48
C ARG A 360 17.32 12.61 15.20
N GLU A 361 17.93 12.88 14.05
CA GLU A 361 19.20 12.24 13.67
C GLU A 361 20.39 12.92 14.36
N GLU A 362 20.35 14.24 14.50
CA GLU A 362 21.37 15.01 15.21
C GLU A 362 21.13 15.05 16.73
N GLU A 363 19.94 14.65 17.20
CA GLU A 363 19.49 14.71 18.61
C GLU A 363 19.59 16.14 19.18
N ILE A 364 19.20 17.14 18.39
CA ILE A 364 19.25 18.55 18.79
C ILE A 364 17.90 19.25 18.64
N GLU A 365 17.63 20.19 19.53
CA GLU A 365 16.57 21.19 19.33
C GLU A 365 17.02 22.22 18.29
N LEU A 366 16.22 22.41 17.24
CA LEU A 366 16.49 23.38 16.17
C LEU A 366 15.99 24.77 16.54
N TRP A 367 14.73 24.84 16.98
CA TRP A 367 14.08 26.09 17.41
C TRP A 367 12.91 25.80 18.33
N ASN A 368 12.51 26.82 19.10
CA ASN A 368 11.27 26.82 19.86
C ASN A 368 10.60 28.20 19.85
N ARG A 369 9.29 28.22 20.09
CA ARG A 369 8.47 29.43 20.31
C ARG A 369 7.58 29.21 21.52
N GLU A 370 7.57 30.16 22.44
CA GLU A 370 6.82 30.08 23.70
C GLU A 370 5.76 31.19 23.79
N TRP A 371 4.59 30.87 24.36
CA TRP A 371 3.52 31.81 24.66
C TRP A 371 2.62 31.27 25.77
N SER A 372 1.92 32.15 26.47
CA SER A 372 0.94 31.73 27.49
C SER A 372 -0.47 31.67 26.90
N VAL A 373 -1.20 30.59 27.22
CA VAL A 373 -2.61 30.38 26.90
C VAL A 373 -3.44 30.71 28.15
N PRO A 374 -4.27 31.77 28.10
CA PRO A 374 -5.09 32.15 29.25
C PRO A 374 -6.10 31.07 29.65
N PRO A 375 -6.50 31.00 30.93
CA PRO A 375 -7.56 30.10 31.38
C PRO A 375 -8.87 30.27 30.60
N GLY A 376 -9.38 29.17 30.07
CA GLY A 376 -10.67 29.14 29.35
C GLY A 376 -10.58 29.44 27.86
N GLU A 377 -9.40 29.77 27.34
CA GLU A 377 -9.14 29.78 25.90
C GLU A 377 -8.87 28.34 25.42
N GLU A 378 -9.23 28.04 24.16
CA GLU A 378 -8.89 26.75 23.57
C GLU A 378 -7.38 26.69 23.24
N GLY A 379 -6.74 25.56 23.57
CA GLY A 379 -5.32 25.37 23.30
C GLY A 379 -4.95 25.33 21.81
N PRO A 380 -3.65 25.48 21.52
CA PRO A 380 -3.12 25.39 20.17
C PRO A 380 -3.35 24.01 19.55
N ARG A 381 -3.53 23.98 18.23
CA ARG A 381 -3.67 22.75 17.46
C ARG A 381 -2.76 22.79 16.25
N GLN A 382 -1.84 21.84 16.18
CA GLN A 382 -1.09 21.59 14.96
C GLN A 382 -1.97 20.90 13.93
N LYS A 383 -1.71 21.20 12.67
CA LYS A 383 -2.42 20.62 11.55
C LYS A 383 -1.48 20.37 10.39
N THR A 384 -1.54 19.16 9.84
CA THR A 384 -0.95 18.85 8.53
C THR A 384 -1.83 19.45 7.45
N VAL A 385 -1.22 20.13 6.49
CA VAL A 385 -1.89 20.62 5.29
C VAL A 385 -1.11 20.18 4.06
N PRO A 386 -1.76 19.99 2.90
CA PRO A 386 -1.06 19.80 1.64
C PRO A 386 0.01 20.88 1.39
N GLU A 387 1.19 20.43 1.00
CA GLU A 387 2.37 21.25 0.64
C GLU A 387 2.52 21.22 -0.90
N PRO A 388 1.90 22.15 -1.66
CA PRO A 388 1.95 22.12 -3.13
C PRO A 388 3.35 22.44 -3.71
N GLY A 389 4.27 22.94 -2.89
CA GLY A 389 5.62 23.34 -3.27
C GLY A 389 6.69 22.61 -2.46
N GLU A 390 7.93 23.08 -2.57
CA GLU A 390 9.04 22.60 -1.74
C GLU A 390 9.02 23.27 -0.36
N GLY A 391 9.32 22.50 0.68
CA GLY A 391 9.45 22.97 2.07
C GLY A 391 8.44 22.31 3.00
N HIS A 392 8.84 22.19 4.27
CA HIS A 392 8.01 21.60 5.32
C HIS A 392 7.25 22.70 6.06
N VAL A 393 5.93 22.54 6.17
CA VAL A 393 5.05 23.57 6.72
C VAL A 393 4.35 23.07 7.97
N VAL A 394 4.37 23.91 9.00
CA VAL A 394 3.60 23.70 10.23
C VAL A 394 2.49 24.74 10.30
N VAL A 395 1.25 24.27 10.26
CA VAL A 395 0.10 25.12 10.57
C VAL A 395 -0.23 24.97 12.05
N LEU A 396 -0.14 26.07 12.79
CA LEU A 396 -0.52 26.14 14.19
C LEU A 396 -1.80 26.99 14.31
N GLU A 397 -2.95 26.34 14.46
CA GLU A 397 -4.19 27.01 14.80
C GLU A 397 -4.17 27.42 16.27
N ARG A 398 -4.69 28.61 16.59
CA ARG A 398 -4.75 29.16 17.96
C ARG A 398 -3.40 29.21 18.67
N GLY A 399 -2.38 29.66 17.96
CA GLY A 399 -1.06 29.93 18.49
C GLY A 399 -1.03 31.18 19.38
N PRO A 400 0.11 31.89 19.45
CA PRO A 400 0.25 33.12 20.23
C PRO A 400 -0.90 34.11 19.98
N GLU A 401 -1.50 34.63 21.06
CA GLU A 401 -2.65 35.53 21.02
C GLU A 401 -3.92 34.93 20.38
N GLY A 402 -3.97 33.62 20.13
CA GLY A 402 -5.07 32.94 19.46
C GLY A 402 -4.99 32.97 17.93
N ARG A 403 -3.88 33.45 17.36
CA ARG A 403 -3.72 33.58 15.90
C ARG A 403 -3.38 32.25 15.23
N THR A 404 -3.86 32.04 14.01
CA THR A 404 -3.36 30.94 13.16
C THR A 404 -2.02 31.32 12.55
N LEU A 405 -1.04 30.42 12.62
CA LEU A 405 0.29 30.59 12.06
C LEU A 405 0.58 29.56 10.98
N VAL A 406 1.32 29.99 9.97
CA VAL A 406 1.90 29.15 8.93
C VAL A 406 3.41 29.33 9.03
N LEU A 407 4.08 28.31 9.53
CA LEU A 407 5.49 28.36 9.90
C LEU A 407 6.31 27.42 9.03
N ASP A 408 7.55 27.81 8.79
CA ASP A 408 8.57 26.94 8.23
C ASP A 408 9.00 25.95 9.31
N ALA A 409 8.89 24.66 9.02
CA ALA A 409 9.16 23.63 10.03
C ALA A 409 10.65 23.60 10.43
N GLU A 410 11.57 23.96 9.54
CA GLU A 410 13.01 23.88 9.78
C GLU A 410 13.54 25.06 10.60
N THR A 411 13.00 26.25 10.37
CA THR A 411 13.50 27.52 10.94
C THR A 411 12.58 28.10 12.01
N GLY A 412 11.31 27.70 12.00
CA GLY A 412 10.27 28.26 12.85
C GLY A 412 9.92 29.70 12.50
N GLU A 413 10.32 30.23 11.33
CA GLU A 413 9.94 31.55 10.85
C GLU A 413 8.53 31.55 10.24
N ASP A 414 7.87 32.71 10.21
CA ASP A 414 6.55 32.85 9.59
C ASP A 414 6.73 32.77 8.06
N LEU A 415 6.22 31.70 7.42
CA LEU A 415 6.22 31.58 5.95
C LEU A 415 5.19 32.51 5.32
N VAL A 416 4.03 32.64 5.98
CA VAL A 416 2.91 33.44 5.49
C VAL A 416 2.35 34.26 6.62
N VAL A 417 2.34 35.59 6.44
CA VAL A 417 1.73 36.51 7.39
C VAL A 417 0.24 36.65 7.07
N LEU A 418 -0.61 35.88 7.76
CA LEU A 418 -2.06 36.01 7.57
C LEU A 418 -2.55 37.40 8.02
N PRO A 419 -3.38 38.11 7.23
CA PRO A 419 -4.00 39.37 7.65
C PRO A 419 -4.72 39.24 8.99
N GLU A 420 -4.69 40.27 9.84
CA GLU A 420 -5.33 40.24 11.17
C GLU A 420 -6.82 39.83 11.10
N GLU A 421 -7.55 40.31 10.08
CA GLU A 421 -8.95 39.96 9.84
C GLU A 421 -9.19 38.49 9.48
N HIS A 422 -8.13 37.76 9.10
CA HIS A 422 -8.17 36.34 8.77
C HIS A 422 -7.54 35.48 9.87
N ALA A 423 -6.55 35.99 10.60
CA ALA A 423 -5.81 35.24 11.61
C ALA A 423 -6.60 34.97 12.90
N TYR A 424 -7.55 35.86 13.25
CA TYR A 424 -8.32 35.83 14.52
C TYR A 424 -9.83 35.63 14.35
N SER A 425 -10.30 35.38 13.12
CA SER A 425 -11.73 35.39 12.83
C SER A 425 -12.39 34.11 13.35
N ALA A 426 -13.50 34.24 14.08
CA ALA A 426 -14.39 33.11 14.40
C ALA A 426 -14.94 32.42 13.13
N ASP A 427 -14.83 33.09 11.99
CA ASP A 427 -15.24 32.60 10.68
C ASP A 427 -14.11 31.84 9.97
N LEU A 428 -12.87 31.84 10.48
CA LEU A 428 -11.78 31.05 9.91
C LEU A 428 -12.06 29.56 10.17
N ARG A 429 -12.21 28.78 9.09
CA ARG A 429 -12.33 27.32 9.18
C ARG A 429 -10.99 26.60 9.20
N GLY A 430 -9.94 27.25 8.69
CA GLY A 430 -8.56 26.76 8.76
C GLY A 430 -7.76 27.02 7.49
N VAL A 431 -6.55 26.49 7.46
CA VAL A 431 -5.66 26.52 6.29
C VAL A 431 -5.92 25.28 5.42
N VAL A 432 -6.09 25.48 4.12
CA VAL A 432 -6.33 24.43 3.11
C VAL A 432 -5.02 23.86 2.60
N ALA A 433 -4.04 24.73 2.32
CA ALA A 433 -2.72 24.36 1.85
C ALA A 433 -1.77 25.54 2.12
N ALA A 434 -0.49 25.25 2.27
CA ALA A 434 0.53 26.27 2.43
C ALA A 434 1.90 25.77 1.97
N ASP A 435 2.72 26.69 1.48
CA ASP A 435 4.11 26.46 1.08
C ASP A 435 4.92 27.78 1.22
N ALA A 436 6.15 27.79 0.73
CA ALA A 436 7.00 28.99 0.72
C ALA A 436 6.48 30.13 -0.20
N ASN A 437 5.51 29.85 -1.08
CA ASN A 437 4.93 30.82 -2.01
C ASN A 437 3.62 31.43 -1.50
N GLY A 438 3.04 30.92 -0.40
CA GLY A 438 1.82 31.45 0.17
C GLY A 438 0.95 30.40 0.88
N ALA A 439 -0.29 30.78 1.14
CA ALA A 439 -1.29 29.90 1.73
C ALA A 439 -2.64 30.07 1.06
N VAL A 440 -3.47 29.02 1.14
CA VAL A 440 -4.91 29.10 0.87
C VAL A 440 -5.65 28.88 2.18
N ILE A 441 -6.49 29.83 2.58
CA ILE A 441 -7.33 29.70 3.78
C ILE A 441 -8.80 29.59 3.43
N ALA A 442 -9.58 28.95 4.29
CA ALA A 442 -11.03 28.82 4.15
C ALA A 442 -11.76 29.62 5.25
N ARG A 443 -12.75 30.42 4.85
CA ARG A 443 -13.59 31.22 5.75
C ARG A 443 -15.07 30.94 5.51
N GLU A 444 -15.85 30.89 6.57
CA GLU A 444 -17.30 30.81 6.51
C GLU A 444 -17.91 32.21 6.37
N THR A 445 -18.43 32.55 5.19
CA THR A 445 -18.88 33.93 4.88
C THR A 445 -20.39 34.09 4.86
N GLY A 446 -21.15 33.00 4.93
CA GLY A 446 -22.60 33.01 4.90
C GLY A 446 -23.22 31.64 5.22
N GLU A 447 -24.55 31.54 5.12
CA GLU A 447 -25.26 30.27 5.30
C GLU A 447 -24.92 29.32 4.14
N LEU A 448 -24.07 28.33 4.39
CA LEU A 448 -23.53 27.40 3.38
C LEU A 448 -22.65 28.07 2.32
N GLU A 449 -22.00 29.17 2.69
CA GLU A 449 -21.02 29.85 1.84
C GLU A 449 -19.63 29.77 2.49
N THR A 450 -18.67 29.22 1.76
CA THR A 450 -17.26 29.20 2.16
C THR A 450 -16.44 29.96 1.13
N THR A 451 -15.76 31.00 1.57
CA THR A 451 -14.82 31.77 0.75
C THR A 451 -13.41 31.30 1.01
N PHE A 452 -12.67 31.06 -0.06
CA PHE A 452 -11.29 30.66 -0.04
C PHE A 452 -10.42 31.83 -0.53
N HIS A 453 -9.40 32.18 0.25
CA HIS A 453 -8.46 33.23 -0.10
C HIS A 453 -7.08 32.64 -0.35
N ARG A 454 -6.51 32.91 -1.51
CA ARG A 454 -5.08 32.71 -1.77
C ARG A 454 -4.34 33.95 -1.28
N ILE A 455 -3.35 33.73 -0.44
CA ILE A 455 -2.58 34.74 0.28
C ILE A 455 -1.11 34.52 -0.06
N ASP A 456 -0.42 35.56 -0.48
CA ASP A 456 1.04 35.50 -0.71
C ASP A 456 1.83 35.54 0.61
N PRO A 457 3.16 35.37 0.61
CA PRO A 457 3.95 35.34 1.85
C PRO A 457 3.85 36.63 2.68
N PHE A 458 3.50 37.75 2.05
CA PHE A 458 3.38 39.07 2.68
C PHE A 458 1.99 39.35 3.25
N GLY A 459 1.04 38.42 3.07
CA GLY A 459 -0.33 38.58 3.53
C GLY A 459 -1.26 39.25 2.53
N GLU A 460 -0.84 39.50 1.29
CA GLU A 460 -1.73 40.07 0.29
C GLU A 460 -2.64 38.98 -0.31
N VAL A 461 -3.95 39.24 -0.34
CA VAL A 461 -4.91 38.35 -1.01
C VAL A 461 -4.75 38.49 -2.52
N THR A 462 -4.21 37.45 -3.16
CA THR A 462 -3.94 37.41 -4.60
C THR A 462 -5.06 36.77 -5.41
N GLY A 463 -5.94 36.00 -4.77
CA GLY A 463 -7.09 35.36 -5.40
C GLY A 463 -8.17 34.97 -4.39
N THR A 464 -9.43 34.92 -4.85
CA THR A 464 -10.57 34.53 -4.02
C THR A 464 -11.49 33.60 -4.81
N ALA A 465 -11.82 32.43 -4.26
CA ALA A 465 -12.83 31.53 -4.81
C ALA A 465 -13.97 31.39 -3.81
N VAL A 466 -15.22 31.46 -4.26
CA VAL A 466 -16.39 31.33 -3.38
C VAL A 466 -17.15 30.06 -3.71
N VAL A 467 -17.42 29.22 -2.71
CA VAL A 467 -18.25 28.03 -2.83
C VAL A 467 -19.56 28.25 -2.07
N GLU A 468 -20.67 28.34 -2.79
CA GLU A 468 -22.00 28.63 -2.24
C GLU A 468 -22.94 27.42 -2.39
N GLY A 469 -23.73 27.17 -1.35
CA GLY A 469 -24.75 26.13 -1.31
C GLY A 469 -24.20 24.71 -1.16
N VAL A 470 -22.88 24.52 -1.21
CA VAL A 470 -22.22 23.22 -1.03
C VAL A 470 -21.90 22.98 0.44
N TYR A 471 -22.33 21.84 0.96
CA TYR A 471 -22.12 21.46 2.35
C TYR A 471 -20.69 20.94 2.54
N LEU A 472 -19.74 21.84 2.78
CA LEU A 472 -18.33 21.48 3.01
C LEU A 472 -18.05 21.01 4.45
N HIS A 473 -19.08 20.80 5.28
CA HIS A 473 -18.89 20.41 6.68
C HIS A 473 -18.28 19.02 6.85
N ASP A 474 -18.55 18.11 5.91
CA ASP A 474 -18.00 16.76 5.91
C ASP A 474 -16.61 16.68 5.27
N ILE A 475 -16.11 17.79 4.70
CA ILE A 475 -14.76 17.90 4.16
C ILE A 475 -13.87 18.54 5.23
N THR A 476 -12.84 17.80 5.64
CA THR A 476 -11.79 18.35 6.50
C THR A 476 -11.00 19.39 5.71
N ILE A 477 -11.13 20.66 6.08
CA ILE A 477 -10.26 21.74 5.55
C ILE A 477 -8.81 21.37 5.84
N GLY A 478 -7.94 21.44 4.83
CA GLY A 478 -6.54 20.99 4.96
C GLY A 478 -6.35 19.47 4.91
N GLY A 479 -7.41 18.70 4.68
CA GLY A 479 -7.32 17.26 4.44
C GLY A 479 -7.14 16.91 2.97
N SER A 480 -6.95 15.61 2.70
CA SER A 480 -6.67 15.07 1.36
C SER A 480 -7.83 15.21 0.35
N SER A 481 -9.02 15.62 0.76
CA SER A 481 -10.17 15.80 -0.13
C SER A 481 -10.16 17.14 -0.90
N ILE A 482 -9.16 18.00 -0.67
CA ILE A 482 -9.00 19.29 -1.35
C ILE A 482 -7.61 19.36 -1.98
N ALA A 483 -7.55 19.69 -3.27
CA ALA A 483 -6.31 20.00 -3.97
C ALA A 483 -6.28 21.45 -4.42
N VAL A 484 -5.13 22.11 -4.29
CA VAL A 484 -4.90 23.46 -4.81
C VAL A 484 -4.20 23.37 -6.16
N LEU A 485 -4.83 23.95 -7.19
CA LEU A 485 -4.26 24.11 -8.53
C LEU A 485 -3.83 25.56 -8.73
N GLU A 486 -3.10 25.85 -9.82
CA GLU A 486 -2.63 27.21 -10.12
C GLU A 486 -3.79 28.21 -10.25
N ASP A 487 -4.90 27.84 -10.89
CA ASP A 487 -6.03 28.76 -11.13
C ASP A 487 -7.32 28.37 -10.40
N ALA A 488 -7.32 27.26 -9.65
CA ALA A 488 -8.54 26.74 -9.01
C ALA A 488 -8.28 25.94 -7.73
N LEU A 489 -9.35 25.68 -6.99
CA LEU A 489 -9.44 24.63 -5.97
C LEU A 489 -10.26 23.47 -6.52
N ALA A 490 -9.82 22.25 -6.24
CA ALA A 490 -10.60 21.05 -6.55
C ALA A 490 -11.00 20.34 -5.26
N PHE A 491 -12.27 20.00 -5.15
CA PHE A 491 -12.85 19.26 -4.03
C PHE A 491 -13.33 17.92 -4.52
N VAL A 492 -13.05 16.87 -3.77
CA VAL A 492 -13.70 15.56 -3.95
C VAL A 492 -14.49 15.20 -2.71
N GLY A 493 -15.63 14.55 -2.87
CA GLY A 493 -16.43 14.18 -1.71
C GLY A 493 -17.62 13.31 -2.03
N ALA A 494 -18.36 12.97 -0.97
CA ALA A 494 -19.61 12.23 -1.04
C ALA A 494 -20.79 13.18 -1.20
N ARG A 495 -21.67 12.90 -2.15
CA ARG A 495 -22.91 13.65 -2.33
C ARG A 495 -23.96 13.26 -1.30
N ASP A 496 -23.94 12.01 -0.85
CA ASP A 496 -24.89 11.47 0.12
C ASP A 496 -24.18 10.86 1.33
N TYR A 497 -24.86 10.83 2.47
CA TYR A 497 -24.32 10.26 3.71
C TYR A 497 -23.97 8.76 3.59
N LEU A 498 -24.51 8.07 2.57
CA LEU A 498 -24.19 6.68 2.28
C LEU A 498 -22.93 6.53 1.42
N GLY A 499 -22.43 7.64 0.84
CA GLY A 499 -21.28 7.65 -0.06
C GLY A 499 -21.51 6.83 -1.32
N GLU A 500 -22.75 6.67 -1.78
CA GLU A 500 -23.07 5.92 -3.01
C GLU A 500 -22.84 6.75 -4.27
N SER A 501 -22.73 8.07 -4.14
CA SER A 501 -22.38 8.98 -5.24
C SER A 501 -21.28 9.96 -4.84
N GLY A 502 -20.23 10.04 -5.66
CA GLY A 502 -19.18 11.03 -5.53
C GLY A 502 -19.44 12.30 -6.32
N TYR A 503 -18.79 13.39 -5.92
CA TYR A 503 -18.67 14.59 -6.73
C TYR A 503 -17.24 15.09 -6.76
N THR A 504 -16.91 15.78 -7.84
CA THR A 504 -15.73 16.62 -7.98
C THR A 504 -16.19 18.03 -8.32
N LEU A 505 -15.80 19.01 -7.51
CA LEU A 505 -16.13 20.41 -7.71
C LEU A 505 -14.83 21.18 -7.98
N VAL A 506 -14.80 21.93 -9.07
CA VAL A 506 -13.69 22.87 -9.36
C VAL A 506 -14.18 24.29 -9.12
N ALA A 507 -13.48 25.03 -8.26
CA ALA A 507 -13.75 26.41 -7.89
C ALA A 507 -12.60 27.31 -8.37
N PRO A 508 -12.71 27.96 -9.54
CA PRO A 508 -11.70 28.89 -10.03
C PRO A 508 -11.51 30.10 -9.11
N PHE A 509 -10.27 30.57 -8.96
CA PHE A 509 -10.02 31.86 -8.29
C PHE A 509 -10.58 33.00 -9.16
N GLY A 510 -11.37 33.87 -8.53
CA GLY A 510 -12.11 34.96 -9.15
C GLY A 510 -13.59 34.66 -9.39
N GLU A 511 -14.06 33.44 -9.10
CA GLU A 511 -15.43 33.00 -9.38
C GLU A 511 -16.18 32.52 -8.13
N THR A 512 -17.51 32.48 -8.27
CA THR A 512 -18.43 31.86 -7.30
C THR A 512 -19.05 30.63 -7.95
N VAL A 513 -18.92 29.47 -7.28
CA VAL A 513 -19.45 28.19 -7.76
C VAL A 513 -20.41 27.59 -6.73
N GLY A 514 -21.35 26.77 -7.19
CA GLY A 514 -22.29 26.03 -6.34
C GLY A 514 -22.79 24.74 -6.98
N TRP A 515 -23.79 24.07 -6.39
CA TRP A 515 -24.30 22.77 -6.88
C TRP A 515 -24.80 22.78 -8.34
N GLU A 516 -25.30 23.92 -8.81
CA GLU A 516 -25.81 24.05 -10.18
C GLU A 516 -24.73 24.49 -11.18
N SER A 517 -23.47 24.65 -10.72
CA SER A 517 -22.35 25.06 -11.57
C SER A 517 -22.00 23.97 -12.58
N PRO A 518 -21.66 24.33 -13.84
CA PRO A 518 -21.12 23.37 -14.81
C PRO A 518 -19.76 22.78 -14.39
N THR A 519 -19.07 23.39 -13.41
CA THR A 519 -17.81 22.89 -12.85
C THR A 519 -18.00 21.78 -11.82
N MET A 520 -19.25 21.47 -11.46
CA MET A 520 -19.58 20.33 -10.62
C MET A 520 -19.80 19.09 -11.49
N MET A 521 -19.00 18.07 -11.23
CA MET A 521 -18.97 16.84 -11.99
C MET A 521 -19.30 15.69 -11.04
N PHE A 522 -20.18 14.79 -11.48
CA PHE A 522 -20.59 13.63 -10.68
C PHE A 522 -19.89 12.39 -11.21
N SER A 523 -19.27 11.62 -10.31
CA SER A 523 -18.70 10.32 -10.66
C SER A 523 -19.74 9.23 -10.42
N GLU A 524 -19.80 8.25 -11.33
CA GLU A 524 -20.59 7.04 -11.12
C GLU A 524 -19.82 6.11 -10.16
N GLY A 525 -20.20 6.03 -8.89
CA GLY A 525 -19.51 5.22 -7.88
C GLY A 525 -19.43 5.94 -6.53
N ARG A 526 -18.73 5.33 -5.56
CA ARG A 526 -18.56 6.00 -4.27
C ARG A 526 -17.69 7.24 -4.40
N ALA A 527 -17.89 8.12 -3.44
CA ALA A 527 -17.07 9.30 -3.20
C ALA A 527 -15.57 9.00 -3.34
N ALA A 528 -14.87 9.87 -4.07
CA ALA A 528 -13.43 9.92 -3.95
C ALA A 528 -13.07 10.48 -2.57
N SER A 529 -12.10 9.84 -1.92
CA SER A 529 -11.65 10.23 -0.58
C SER A 529 -10.51 11.24 -0.62
N GLU A 530 -9.77 11.26 -1.72
CA GLU A 530 -8.51 11.97 -1.86
C GLU A 530 -8.39 12.59 -3.25
N ALA A 531 -7.80 13.78 -3.31
CA ALA A 531 -7.52 14.58 -4.49
C ALA A 531 -6.07 15.08 -4.42
N ILE A 532 -5.25 14.70 -5.40
CA ILE A 532 -3.83 15.04 -5.45
C ILE A 532 -3.51 15.66 -6.80
N ALA A 533 -2.90 16.85 -6.78
CA ALA A 533 -2.40 17.49 -7.99
C ALA A 533 -1.06 16.87 -8.38
N VAL A 534 -0.95 16.36 -9.60
CA VAL A 534 0.28 15.76 -10.14
C VAL A 534 0.59 16.32 -11.54
N PRO A 535 1.83 16.23 -12.01
CA PRO A 535 2.19 16.51 -13.40
C PRO A 535 1.19 15.87 -14.39
N GLY A 536 0.47 16.69 -15.16
CA GLY A 536 -0.49 16.24 -16.19
C GLY A 536 -1.95 16.01 -15.75
N ALA A 537 -2.26 15.88 -14.44
CA ALA A 537 -3.64 15.68 -13.98
C ALA A 537 -3.90 16.06 -12.51
N LEU A 538 -5.17 16.17 -12.15
CA LEU A 538 -5.64 15.99 -10.77
C LEU A 538 -6.10 14.55 -10.60
N VAL A 539 -5.52 13.81 -9.65
CA VAL A 539 -5.85 12.40 -9.41
C VAL A 539 -6.79 12.29 -8.23
N ALA A 540 -7.92 11.60 -8.43
CA ALA A 540 -8.89 11.31 -7.38
C ALA A 540 -8.93 9.80 -7.09
N VAL A 541 -8.88 9.42 -5.80
CA VAL A 541 -8.98 8.01 -5.36
C VAL A 541 -10.43 7.67 -5.06
N ALA A 542 -11.08 6.89 -5.92
CA ALA A 542 -12.48 6.49 -5.80
C ALA A 542 -12.64 5.01 -5.42
N ARG A 543 -13.69 4.69 -4.66
CA ARG A 543 -14.06 3.31 -4.29
C ARG A 543 -15.29 2.85 -5.07
N ASP A 544 -15.23 1.67 -5.68
CA ASP A 544 -16.32 1.09 -6.46
C ASP A 544 -16.50 -0.39 -6.09
N GLY A 545 -17.60 -0.71 -5.40
CA GLY A 545 -17.95 -2.10 -5.08
C GLY A 545 -16.92 -2.88 -4.25
N GLY A 546 -16.06 -2.20 -3.49
CA GLY A 546 -14.96 -2.82 -2.73
C GLY A 546 -13.64 -2.91 -3.49
N SER A 547 -13.59 -2.43 -4.74
CA SER A 547 -12.35 -2.17 -5.48
C SER A 547 -12.03 -0.68 -5.48
N GLU A 548 -10.75 -0.33 -5.46
CA GLU A 548 -10.31 1.06 -5.62
C GLU A 548 -9.96 1.34 -7.08
N ARG A 549 -10.19 2.57 -7.51
CA ARG A 549 -9.83 3.08 -8.83
C ARG A 549 -9.29 4.50 -8.71
N LEU A 550 -8.43 4.89 -9.63
CA LEU A 550 -7.96 6.26 -9.79
C LEU A 550 -8.66 6.90 -10.99
N GLU A 551 -9.09 8.13 -10.82
CA GLU A 551 -9.61 8.98 -11.88
C GLU A 551 -8.65 10.15 -12.08
N GLY A 552 -8.08 10.27 -13.27
CA GLY A 552 -7.26 11.41 -13.64
C GLY A 552 -8.10 12.46 -14.35
N TRP A 553 -8.25 13.61 -13.72
CA TRP A 553 -8.93 14.77 -14.27
C TRP A 553 -7.93 15.64 -15.01
N THR A 554 -8.24 15.94 -16.27
CA THR A 554 -7.37 16.71 -17.17
C THR A 554 -8.08 18.00 -17.62
N PRO A 555 -7.33 19.00 -18.14
CA PRO A 555 -7.90 20.24 -18.68
C PRO A 555 -8.93 20.05 -19.79
#